data_AF-A0A6G7RUW8-F1
#
_entry.id   AF-A0A6G7RUW8-F1
#
_cell.length_a   1.000
_cell.length_b   1.000
_cell.length_c   1.000
_cell.angle_alpha   90.00
_cell.angle_beta   90.00
_cell.angle_gamma   90.00
#
_symmetry.space_group_name_H-M   'P 1'
#
loop_
_entity.id
_entity.type
_entity.pdbx_description
1 polymer ?
#
loop_
_entity_poly.entity_id
_entity_poly.type
_entity_poly.pdbx_seq_one_letter_code
_entity_poly.pdbx_strand_id
1 'polypeptide(L)'
;MKKILSLIVFSFTLNLSIAQTCGAGNISLYSQSAVDNFVTIYSGTCDTINGNLYISGSSVVDLSGLSFLTTVTGYLYISFTNITSSTGLENIISIGDEVNISYNNNLTNLNLNNLNSIGTNLYLNQNTSLNNFNAPNLTNVPDNLTIGYSNFTDLSDFSAITTVGNNLVISSNSVLSDLNNITNVIGVNINITNNPSLTDLGNISNITTLNGNLSISDNDILTTISLTSLTNASNGFINISNNDALTTINANNFSNCNAITVNNNISLINLSLSNLNSISTNLYISNNTLLTSIASLSSLTTINNVLGIGGNNLSSLNGLENLSTLSTLQITGENNLVDLQEFSNINSLTTLNLYNNTSLQSLYGLQNLTNLSSNVSIQNNSNLTDITALDNIFYIGNDLTVADNANLDECCVLRDFITGSGYLGGTLNISNNNANCNDAYSIITYCQVSQADSDNDGVIDSNDNCNSADNPLQEDTDGDGIGDACDNCPTLANPSQTDTNGDGVGDDCEASGSINTGSGNGGVGIGTTDPKSLLEVKDGDVFINNIHRGVILKSVSGKCFRYQPDETGQLLGKQITCPDI
;
A
#
# COMPACT_ATOMS: atom_id res chain seq x y z
N MET A 1 -72.08 52.29 48.62
CA MET A 1 -71.33 51.18 47.99
C MET A 1 -70.44 51.73 46.89
N LYS A 2 -69.12 51.64 47.06
CA LYS A 2 -68.08 51.31 46.05
C LYS A 2 -66.72 51.67 46.65
N LYS A 3 -66.03 50.63 47.14
CA LYS A 3 -64.62 50.70 47.58
C LYS A 3 -63.76 50.81 46.32
N ILE A 4 -62.90 51.82 46.28
CA ILE A 4 -61.87 51.99 45.25
C ILE A 4 -60.73 51.02 45.60
N LEU A 5 -60.46 50.08 44.70
CA LEU A 5 -59.36 49.13 44.78
C LEU A 5 -58.08 49.85 44.31
N SER A 6 -57.10 49.98 45.19
CA SER A 6 -55.78 50.52 44.85
C SER A 6 -54.96 49.42 44.17
N LEU A 7 -54.57 49.64 42.92
CA LEU A 7 -53.70 48.76 42.15
C LEU A 7 -52.24 49.19 42.40
N ILE A 8 -51.49 48.39 43.15
CA ILE A 8 -50.06 48.58 43.35
C ILE A 8 -49.35 48.05 42.09
N VAL A 9 -48.78 48.95 41.30
CA VAL A 9 -47.92 48.61 40.16
C VAL A 9 -46.51 48.36 40.70
N PHE A 10 -46.09 47.09 40.74
CA PHE A 10 -44.68 46.74 40.93
C PHE A 10 -43.94 47.06 39.63
N SER A 11 -43.16 48.15 39.65
CA SER A 11 -42.20 48.48 38.60
C SER A 11 -41.05 47.48 38.64
N PHE A 12 -41.12 46.42 37.83
CA PHE A 12 -39.95 45.61 37.49
C PHE A 12 -39.09 46.43 36.52
N THR A 13 -38.09 47.15 37.04
CA THR A 13 -37.05 47.74 36.21
C THR A 13 -36.17 46.61 35.70
N LEU A 14 -36.30 46.28 34.40
CA LEU A 14 -35.31 45.49 33.69
C LEU A 14 -34.01 46.30 33.69
N ASN A 15 -33.08 46.01 34.59
CA ASN A 15 -31.71 46.50 34.48
C ASN A 15 -31.06 45.75 33.32
N LEU A 16 -31.19 46.27 32.10
CA LEU A 16 -30.21 45.96 31.06
C LEU A 16 -28.88 46.57 31.55
N SER A 17 -28.02 45.76 32.15
CA SER A 17 -26.62 46.15 32.35
C SER A 17 -26.01 46.27 30.95
N ILE A 18 -25.76 47.51 30.52
CA ILE A 18 -24.98 47.74 29.31
C ILE A 18 -23.57 47.27 29.64
N ALA A 19 -23.06 46.27 28.90
CA ALA A 19 -21.69 45.80 29.00
C ALA A 19 -20.74 47.01 29.01
N GLN A 20 -19.99 47.17 30.09
CA GLN A 20 -19.07 48.28 30.27
C GLN A 20 -17.68 47.80 29.90
N THR A 21 -16.99 48.53 29.01
CA THR A 21 -15.72 48.10 28.42
C THR A 21 -14.52 48.47 29.31
N CYS A 22 -13.69 47.49 29.62
CA CYS A 22 -12.46 47.65 30.38
C CYS A 22 -11.34 48.22 29.48
N GLY A 23 -11.19 49.54 29.49
CA GLY A 23 -10.20 50.21 28.66
C GLY A 23 -10.50 50.09 27.15
N ALA A 24 -9.48 50.38 26.33
CA ALA A 24 -9.59 50.29 24.87
C ALA A 24 -8.65 49.20 24.34
N GLY A 25 -9.19 48.26 23.56
CA GLY A 25 -8.42 47.24 22.84
C GLY A 25 -7.93 46.10 23.73
N ASN A 26 -6.74 45.59 23.37
CA ASN A 26 -6.15 44.41 23.99
C ASN A 26 -5.59 44.70 25.39
N ILE A 27 -5.79 43.76 26.30
CA ILE A 27 -5.28 43.79 27.67
C ILE A 27 -4.17 42.75 27.80
N SER A 28 -3.03 43.15 28.37
CA SER A 28 -1.88 42.26 28.60
C SER A 28 -1.41 42.32 30.04
N LEU A 29 -1.51 41.19 30.74
CA LEU A 29 -1.21 41.02 32.15
C LEU A 29 -0.02 40.08 32.30
N TYR A 30 1.20 40.64 32.31
CA TYR A 30 2.46 39.87 32.31
C TYR A 30 3.07 39.60 33.69
N SER A 31 2.39 40.02 34.76
CA SER A 31 2.83 39.80 36.14
C SER A 31 1.65 39.92 37.11
N GLN A 32 1.78 39.39 38.32
CA GLN A 32 0.73 39.55 39.34
C GLN A 32 0.42 41.02 39.62
N SER A 33 1.45 41.87 39.70
CA SER A 33 1.25 43.33 39.85
C SER A 33 0.43 43.93 38.70
N ALA A 34 0.58 43.44 37.47
CA ALA A 34 -0.24 43.89 36.35
C ALA A 34 -1.71 43.45 36.50
N VAL A 35 -1.95 42.21 36.96
CA VAL A 35 -3.30 41.72 37.29
C VAL A 35 -3.93 42.59 38.38
N ASP A 36 -3.23 42.78 39.51
CA ASP A 36 -3.73 43.53 40.67
C ASP A 36 -4.03 45.00 40.33
N ASN A 37 -3.17 45.63 39.51
CA ASN A 37 -3.39 46.99 39.02
C ASN A 37 -4.60 47.08 38.08
N PHE A 38 -4.77 46.11 37.18
CA PHE A 38 -5.94 46.05 36.31
C PHE A 38 -7.23 45.94 37.13
N VAL A 39 -7.26 45.04 38.12
CA VAL A 39 -8.38 44.86 39.04
C VAL A 39 -8.68 46.15 39.81
N THR A 40 -7.65 46.84 40.32
CA THR A 40 -7.80 48.10 41.06
C THR A 40 -8.42 49.21 40.23
N ILE A 41 -8.11 49.27 38.93
CA ILE A 41 -8.61 50.31 38.02
C ILE A 41 -10.03 50.01 37.57
N TYR A 42 -10.35 48.75 37.30
CA TYR A 42 -11.51 48.37 36.49
C TYR A 42 -12.61 47.63 37.25
N SER A 43 -12.31 47.00 38.39
CA SER A 43 -13.30 46.27 39.18
C SER A 43 -14.48 47.19 39.57
N GLY A 44 -15.70 46.75 39.27
CA GLY A 44 -16.93 47.50 39.54
C GLY A 44 -17.26 48.62 38.53
N THR A 45 -16.45 48.81 37.48
CA THR A 45 -16.66 49.84 36.44
C THR A 45 -16.81 49.29 35.02
N CYS A 46 -16.44 48.02 34.82
CA CYS A 46 -16.53 47.33 33.55
C CYS A 46 -16.67 45.82 33.78
N ASP A 47 -17.08 45.09 32.75
CA ASP A 47 -17.20 43.63 32.74
C ASP A 47 -16.73 43.01 31.41
N THR A 48 -16.42 43.84 30.41
CA THR A 48 -16.14 43.39 29.05
C THR A 48 -14.79 43.88 28.58
N ILE A 49 -13.95 42.98 28.08
CA ILE A 49 -12.74 43.36 27.34
C ILE A 49 -13.09 43.42 25.86
N ASN A 50 -13.02 44.62 25.28
CA ASN A 50 -13.21 44.82 23.84
C ASN A 50 -11.89 44.63 23.08
N GLY A 51 -11.44 43.39 23.01
CA GLY A 51 -10.18 42.96 22.42
C GLY A 51 -9.72 41.63 23.00
N ASN A 52 -8.41 41.38 22.91
CA ASN A 52 -7.78 40.17 23.43
C ASN A 52 -7.37 40.36 24.89
N LEU A 53 -7.50 39.31 25.70
CA LEU A 53 -6.95 39.20 27.05
C LEU A 53 -5.76 38.23 27.03
N TYR A 54 -4.56 38.78 27.22
CA TYR A 54 -3.32 38.02 27.37
C TYR A 54 -2.92 37.99 28.85
N ILE A 55 -2.77 36.80 29.40
CA ILE A 55 -2.27 36.57 30.76
C ILE A 55 -1.04 35.68 30.65
N SER A 56 0.13 36.18 31.05
CA SER A 56 1.34 35.40 30.97
C SER A 56 2.38 35.80 32.00
N GLY A 57 3.42 34.98 32.16
CA GLY A 57 4.53 35.25 33.06
C GLY A 57 4.43 34.47 34.35
N SER A 58 5.54 33.85 34.74
CA SER A 58 5.63 32.94 35.89
C SER A 58 5.38 33.62 37.24
N SER A 59 5.35 34.95 37.29
CA SER A 59 4.98 35.69 38.50
C SER A 59 3.47 35.77 38.72
N VAL A 60 2.63 35.49 37.71
CA VAL A 60 1.17 35.42 37.85
C VAL A 60 0.79 34.13 38.55
N VAL A 61 0.13 34.26 39.71
CA VAL A 61 -0.23 33.14 40.60
C VAL A 61 -1.70 33.17 41.03
N ASP A 62 -2.39 34.31 40.88
CA ASP A 62 -3.77 34.51 41.31
C ASP A 62 -4.54 35.36 40.28
N LEU A 63 -5.65 34.82 39.79
CA LEU A 63 -6.57 35.50 38.87
C LEU A 63 -7.90 35.89 39.54
N SER A 64 -8.09 35.60 40.83
CA SER A 64 -9.38 35.70 41.52
C SER A 64 -10.01 37.09 41.42
N GLY A 65 -9.19 38.14 41.40
CA GLY A 65 -9.65 39.52 41.24
C GLY A 65 -10.33 39.81 39.89
N LEU A 66 -10.18 38.95 38.88
CA LEU A 66 -10.79 39.10 37.54
C LEU A 66 -12.25 38.64 37.47
N SER A 67 -12.85 38.20 38.58
CA SER A 67 -14.21 37.61 38.63
C SER A 67 -15.32 38.54 38.15
N PHE A 68 -15.06 39.82 37.93
CA PHE A 68 -16.01 40.78 37.37
C PHE A 68 -16.12 40.70 35.85
N LEU A 69 -15.19 40.02 35.16
CA LEU A 69 -15.22 39.86 33.72
C LEU A 69 -16.28 38.84 33.30
N THR A 70 -17.10 39.22 32.33
CA THR A 70 -18.14 38.38 31.73
C THR A 70 -17.91 38.14 30.24
N THR A 71 -17.19 39.01 29.55
CA THR A 71 -17.02 38.91 28.09
C THR A 71 -15.61 39.31 27.66
N VAL A 72 -15.00 38.54 26.76
CA VAL A 72 -13.80 38.92 26.02
C VAL A 72 -14.14 38.85 24.53
N THR A 73 -14.13 39.97 23.81
CA THR A 73 -14.58 39.97 22.39
C THR A 73 -13.56 39.37 21.42
N GLY A 74 -12.30 39.20 21.84
CA GLY A 74 -11.25 38.53 21.08
C GLY A 74 -10.74 37.26 21.76
N TYR A 75 -9.42 37.10 21.83
CA TYR A 75 -8.75 35.93 22.41
C TYR A 75 -8.72 35.94 23.94
N LEU A 76 -8.89 34.77 24.54
CA LEU A 76 -8.39 34.50 25.89
C LEU A 76 -7.12 33.64 25.77
N TYR A 77 -5.97 34.24 26.09
CA TYR A 77 -4.68 33.56 26.04
C TYR A 77 -4.03 33.54 27.43
N ILE A 78 -3.88 32.36 28.03
CA ILE A 78 -3.22 32.18 29.33
C ILE A 78 -2.04 31.24 29.16
N SER A 79 -0.83 31.73 29.41
CA SER A 79 0.37 30.91 29.17
C SER A 79 1.57 31.24 30.04
N PHE A 80 2.38 30.23 30.35
CA PHE A 80 3.59 30.38 31.17
C PHE A 80 3.33 31.02 32.55
N THR A 81 2.18 30.75 33.16
CA THR A 81 1.84 31.24 34.51
C THR A 81 2.12 30.19 35.58
N ASN A 82 2.07 30.59 36.85
CA ASN A 82 2.18 29.70 38.02
C ASN A 82 0.84 29.55 38.77
N ILE A 83 -0.28 29.86 38.13
CA ILE A 83 -1.61 29.67 38.71
C ILE A 83 -1.87 28.17 38.93
N THR A 84 -2.62 27.83 39.99
CA THR A 84 -3.06 26.45 40.26
C THR A 84 -4.51 26.22 39.86
N SER A 85 -5.31 27.28 39.79
CA SER A 85 -6.68 27.29 39.27
C SER A 85 -6.92 28.52 38.42
N SER A 86 -7.94 28.47 37.56
CA SER A 86 -8.47 29.65 36.84
C SER A 86 -9.52 30.43 37.64
N THR A 87 -9.49 30.33 38.98
CA THR A 87 -10.42 31.07 39.85
C THR A 87 -10.33 32.56 39.55
N GLY A 88 -11.47 33.21 39.37
CA GLY A 88 -11.63 34.56 38.85
C GLY A 88 -12.09 34.61 37.39
N LEU A 89 -12.15 33.49 36.67
CA LEU A 89 -12.64 33.45 35.27
C LEU A 89 -14.00 32.76 35.13
N GLU A 90 -14.57 32.23 36.21
CA GLU A 90 -15.82 31.47 36.22
C GLU A 90 -17.04 32.24 35.68
N ASN A 91 -17.00 33.57 35.71
CA ASN A 91 -18.10 34.43 35.28
C ASN A 91 -18.04 34.81 33.80
N ILE A 92 -16.99 34.41 33.06
CA ILE A 92 -16.91 34.62 31.62
C ILE A 92 -18.00 33.77 30.93
N ILE A 93 -18.84 34.44 30.15
CA ILE A 93 -19.97 33.88 29.41
C ILE A 93 -19.59 33.62 27.96
N SER A 94 -18.83 34.52 27.34
CA SER A 94 -18.44 34.41 25.94
C SER A 94 -17.03 34.90 25.67
N ILE A 95 -16.37 34.20 24.74
CA ILE A 95 -15.07 34.56 24.19
C ILE A 95 -15.27 34.65 22.67
N GLY A 96 -15.00 35.82 22.09
CA GLY A 96 -15.39 36.10 20.71
C GLY A 96 -14.54 35.40 19.65
N ASP A 97 -13.39 34.86 20.03
CA ASP A 97 -12.51 34.11 19.14
C ASP A 97 -11.98 32.84 19.85
N GLU A 98 -10.66 32.66 20.00
CA GLU A 98 -10.03 31.47 20.56
C GLU A 98 -9.82 31.52 22.08
N VAL A 99 -9.94 30.35 22.72
CA VAL A 99 -9.50 30.06 24.09
C VAL A 99 -8.23 29.22 24.04
N ASN A 100 -7.12 29.80 24.48
CA ASN A 100 -5.82 29.15 24.47
C ASN A 100 -5.21 29.17 25.87
N ILE A 101 -5.26 28.02 26.53
CA ILE A 101 -4.67 27.80 27.84
C ILE A 101 -3.53 26.84 27.62
N SER A 102 -2.30 27.36 27.60
CA SER A 102 -1.14 26.55 27.28
C SER A 102 0.05 26.79 28.20
N TYR A 103 0.92 25.79 28.41
CA TYR A 103 2.16 25.95 29.19
C TYR A 103 1.95 26.42 30.65
N ASN A 104 0.84 26.04 31.29
CA ASN A 104 0.57 26.33 32.71
C ASN A 104 0.72 25.05 33.54
N ASN A 105 1.95 24.60 33.74
CA ASN A 105 2.23 23.28 34.32
C ASN A 105 1.72 23.07 35.76
N ASN A 106 1.44 24.14 36.50
CA ASN A 106 0.89 24.05 37.86
C ASN A 106 -0.65 24.11 37.90
N LEU A 107 -1.30 24.41 36.77
CA LEU A 107 -2.76 24.51 36.69
C LEU A 107 -3.36 23.11 36.80
N THR A 108 -4.13 22.86 37.85
CA THR A 108 -4.83 21.59 38.05
C THR A 108 -6.30 21.68 37.65
N ASN A 109 -6.91 22.86 37.77
CA ASN A 109 -8.33 23.08 37.54
C ASN A 109 -8.59 24.32 36.65
N LEU A 110 -9.14 24.10 35.46
CA LEU A 110 -9.66 25.13 34.57
C LEU A 110 -11.19 25.20 34.69
N ASN A 111 -11.67 26.16 35.47
CA ASN A 111 -13.08 26.41 35.68
C ASN A 111 -13.55 27.63 34.85
N LEU A 112 -14.39 27.36 33.86
CA LEU A 112 -15.07 28.32 32.98
C LEU A 112 -16.59 28.03 33.01
N ASN A 113 -17.14 27.85 34.22
CA ASN A 113 -18.48 27.32 34.44
C ASN A 113 -19.61 27.98 33.63
N ASN A 114 -19.53 29.30 33.42
CA ASN A 114 -20.56 30.06 32.73
C ASN A 114 -20.27 30.25 31.23
N LEU A 115 -19.16 29.71 30.72
CA LEU A 115 -18.78 29.85 29.31
C LEU A 115 -19.76 29.08 28.43
N ASN A 116 -20.49 29.81 27.60
CA ASN A 116 -21.51 29.28 26.71
C ASN A 116 -21.02 29.17 25.25
N SER A 117 -20.10 30.05 24.83
CA SER A 117 -19.67 30.13 23.44
C SER A 117 -18.25 30.64 23.28
N ILE A 118 -17.53 30.06 22.34
CA ILE A 118 -16.25 30.52 21.80
C ILE A 118 -16.40 30.81 20.30
N GLY A 119 -15.54 31.65 19.73
CA GLY A 119 -15.59 31.99 18.31
C GLY A 119 -14.94 30.95 17.39
N THR A 120 -13.83 30.35 17.81
CA THR A 120 -13.05 29.43 16.98
C THR A 120 -12.55 28.20 17.74
N ASN A 121 -11.39 28.31 18.40
CA ASN A 121 -10.61 27.19 18.91
C ASN A 121 -10.67 27.07 20.43
N LEU A 122 -10.60 25.83 20.92
CA LEU A 122 -10.30 25.50 22.31
C LEU A 122 -8.99 24.71 22.36
N TYR A 123 -7.93 25.34 22.86
CA TYR A 123 -6.61 24.75 23.02
C TYR A 123 -6.25 24.59 24.49
N LEU A 124 -6.18 23.33 24.93
CA LEU A 124 -5.66 22.93 26.22
C LEU A 124 -4.40 22.11 25.98
N ASN A 125 -3.24 22.77 25.99
CA ASN A 125 -1.98 22.13 25.61
C ASN A 125 -0.86 22.43 26.60
N GLN A 126 0.03 21.48 26.88
CA GLN A 126 1.18 21.71 27.77
C GLN A 126 0.76 22.20 29.17
N ASN A 127 -0.33 21.65 29.71
CA ASN A 127 -0.77 21.90 31.08
C ASN A 127 -0.62 20.59 31.86
N THR A 128 0.62 20.22 32.15
CA THR A 128 0.98 18.86 32.60
C THR A 128 0.36 18.41 33.92
N SER A 129 -0.22 19.31 34.72
CA SER A 129 -0.98 18.97 35.94
C SER A 129 -2.50 19.09 35.77
N LEU A 130 -2.99 19.58 34.63
CA LEU A 130 -4.40 19.85 34.40
C LEU A 130 -5.16 18.54 34.28
N ASN A 131 -6.02 18.27 35.27
CA ASN A 131 -6.82 17.06 35.35
C ASN A 131 -8.31 17.36 35.50
N ASN A 132 -8.69 18.65 35.51
CA ASN A 132 -10.08 19.07 35.57
C ASN A 132 -10.35 20.28 34.66
N PHE A 133 -11.38 20.15 33.82
CA PHE A 133 -11.93 21.20 32.98
C PHE A 133 -13.44 21.30 33.24
N ASN A 134 -13.93 22.51 33.53
CA ASN A 134 -15.35 22.72 33.81
C ASN A 134 -15.91 23.83 32.91
N ALA A 135 -16.55 23.45 31.82
CA ALA A 135 -17.32 24.34 30.94
C ALA A 135 -18.62 23.64 30.48
N PRO A 136 -19.56 23.37 31.39
CA PRO A 136 -20.70 22.49 31.14
C PRO A 136 -21.70 23.04 30.13
N ASN A 137 -21.64 24.35 29.84
CA ASN A 137 -22.52 25.01 28.87
C ASN A 137 -21.87 25.17 27.48
N LEU A 138 -20.59 24.83 27.32
CA LEU A 138 -19.89 24.92 26.04
C LEU A 138 -20.19 23.69 25.20
N THR A 139 -21.18 23.80 24.31
CA THR A 139 -21.64 22.66 23.50
C THR A 139 -21.01 22.57 22.11
N ASN A 140 -20.39 23.65 21.64
CA ASN A 140 -19.86 23.77 20.29
C ASN A 140 -18.47 24.40 20.30
N VAL A 141 -17.52 23.73 19.65
CA VAL A 141 -16.20 24.26 19.30
C VAL A 141 -16.20 24.50 17.78
N PRO A 142 -16.34 25.75 17.30
CA PRO A 142 -16.57 26.02 15.89
C PRO A 142 -15.46 25.58 14.93
N ASP A 143 -14.21 25.47 15.40
CA ASP A 143 -13.08 25.07 14.57
C ASP A 143 -12.31 23.92 15.26
N ASN A 144 -11.25 24.20 16.02
CA ASN A 144 -10.34 23.17 16.53
C ASN A 144 -10.47 22.93 18.04
N LEU A 145 -10.57 21.66 18.44
CA LEU A 145 -10.43 21.21 19.81
C LEU A 145 -9.09 20.47 19.96
N THR A 146 -8.18 21.00 20.78
CA THR A 146 -6.92 20.34 21.13
C THR A 146 -6.84 20.06 22.61
N ILE A 147 -6.60 18.80 22.96
CA ILE A 147 -6.33 18.33 24.31
C ILE A 147 -4.99 17.62 24.26
N GLY A 148 -3.94 18.25 24.76
CA GLY A 148 -2.63 17.63 24.77
C GLY A 148 -1.72 18.00 25.92
N TYR A 149 -0.75 17.12 26.19
CA TYR A 149 0.17 17.26 27.33
C TYR A 149 -0.56 17.64 28.62
N SER A 150 -1.69 17.00 28.88
CA SER A 150 -2.55 17.21 30.05
C SER A 150 -2.64 15.92 30.88
N ASN A 151 -3.19 16.02 32.08
CA ASN A 151 -3.25 14.95 33.08
C ASN A 151 -4.68 14.41 33.27
N PHE A 152 -5.50 14.47 32.22
CA PHE A 152 -6.83 13.89 32.19
C PHE A 152 -6.74 12.37 32.11
N THR A 153 -7.43 11.67 33.01
CA THR A 153 -7.54 10.20 32.98
C THR A 153 -8.60 9.72 31.98
N ASP A 154 -9.64 10.53 31.77
CA ASP A 154 -10.72 10.35 30.81
C ASP A 154 -11.21 11.72 30.30
N LEU A 155 -12.20 11.74 29.41
CA LEU A 155 -12.71 12.97 28.79
C LEU A 155 -14.13 13.34 29.24
N SER A 156 -14.57 12.93 30.44
CA SER A 156 -15.91 13.25 30.95
C SER A 156 -16.19 14.75 31.02
N ASP A 157 -15.16 15.54 31.31
CA ASP A 157 -15.18 17.00 31.40
C ASP A 157 -15.53 17.67 30.06
N PHE A 158 -15.38 16.94 28.95
CA PHE A 158 -15.69 17.42 27.59
C PHE A 158 -17.05 16.91 27.08
N SER A 159 -17.80 16.17 27.89
CA SER A 159 -19.09 15.55 27.50
C SER A 159 -20.17 16.51 27.03
N ALA A 160 -20.09 17.79 27.43
CA ALA A 160 -20.99 18.83 26.96
C ALA A 160 -20.75 19.21 25.50
N ILE A 161 -19.52 19.05 24.99
CA ILE A 161 -19.15 19.38 23.62
C ILE A 161 -19.72 18.32 22.68
N THR A 162 -20.74 18.72 21.91
CA THR A 162 -21.42 17.85 20.95
C THR A 162 -21.00 18.12 19.50
N THR A 163 -20.23 19.16 19.24
CA THR A 163 -19.80 19.51 17.88
C THR A 163 -18.40 20.11 17.92
N VAL A 164 -17.52 19.58 17.06
CA VAL A 164 -16.22 20.17 16.69
C VAL A 164 -16.28 20.45 15.19
N GLY A 165 -15.88 21.63 14.75
CA GLY A 165 -16.08 22.05 13.37
C GLY A 165 -15.06 21.50 12.37
N ASN A 166 -13.78 21.36 12.77
CA ASN A 166 -12.71 21.06 11.83
C ASN A 166 -11.71 20.01 12.31
N ASN A 167 -11.03 20.22 13.45
CA ASN A 167 -10.02 19.28 13.94
C ASN A 167 -10.26 18.90 15.41
N LEU A 168 -10.25 17.60 15.69
CA LEU A 168 -10.11 17.05 17.03
C LEU A 168 -8.68 16.50 17.17
N VAL A 169 -7.90 17.06 18.08
CA VAL A 169 -6.53 16.64 18.36
C VAL A 169 -6.42 16.20 19.82
N ILE A 170 -6.08 14.94 20.04
CA ILE A 170 -5.85 14.35 21.35
C ILE A 170 -4.43 13.80 21.36
N SER A 171 -3.52 14.49 22.03
CA SER A 171 -2.11 14.15 21.89
C SER A 171 -1.25 14.24 23.15
N SER A 172 -0.32 13.30 23.31
CA SER A 172 0.67 13.36 24.40
C SER A 172 0.04 13.39 25.80
N ASN A 173 -1.11 12.75 26.00
CA ASN A 173 -1.75 12.63 27.32
C ASN A 173 -1.31 11.32 27.97
N SER A 174 -0.35 11.41 28.90
CA SER A 174 0.36 10.25 29.44
C SER A 174 -0.51 9.27 30.25
N VAL A 175 -1.62 9.74 30.82
CA VAL A 175 -2.49 8.95 31.73
C VAL A 175 -3.90 8.74 31.18
N LEU A 176 -4.21 9.23 29.97
CA LEU A 176 -5.52 9.11 29.36
C LEU A 176 -5.78 7.67 28.93
N SER A 177 -6.79 7.01 29.53
CA SER A 177 -7.04 5.58 29.33
C SER A 177 -8.04 5.25 28.21
N ASP A 178 -8.96 6.16 27.93
CA ASP A 178 -10.01 6.01 26.93
C ASP A 178 -10.51 7.37 26.42
N LEU A 179 -11.21 7.35 25.28
CA LEU A 179 -11.83 8.53 24.66
C LEU A 179 -13.36 8.51 24.78
N ASN A 180 -13.90 7.89 25.83
CA ASN A 180 -15.33 7.94 26.06
C ASN A 180 -15.77 9.39 26.29
N ASN A 181 -17.05 9.66 26.02
CA ASN A 181 -17.71 10.95 26.25
C ASN A 181 -17.38 12.07 25.26
N ILE A 182 -16.45 11.88 24.31
CA ILE A 182 -16.42 12.75 23.11
C ILE A 182 -17.58 12.35 22.20
N THR A 183 -18.54 13.26 22.01
CA THR A 183 -19.72 12.98 21.16
C THR A 183 -19.69 13.80 19.86
N ASN A 184 -20.15 13.18 18.76
CA ASN A 184 -20.38 13.84 17.46
C ASN A 184 -19.15 14.54 16.83
N VAL A 185 -18.10 13.77 16.55
CA VAL A 185 -16.96 14.20 15.73
C VAL A 185 -17.20 13.98 14.23
N ILE A 186 -18.44 14.19 13.76
CA ILE A 186 -18.80 13.88 12.37
C ILE A 186 -18.18 14.94 11.45
N GLY A 187 -17.28 14.49 10.59
CA GLY A 187 -16.74 15.31 9.50
C GLY A 187 -15.55 16.20 9.85
N VAL A 188 -14.88 15.94 10.97
CA VAL A 188 -13.60 16.58 11.35
C VAL A 188 -12.41 15.71 10.97
N ASN A 189 -11.21 16.31 10.92
CA ASN A 189 -9.99 15.53 11.04
C ASN A 189 -9.79 15.14 12.51
N ILE A 190 -9.56 13.85 12.75
CA ILE A 190 -9.34 13.27 14.07
C ILE A 190 -7.88 12.84 14.13
N ASN A 191 -7.12 13.39 15.07
CA ASN A 191 -5.74 13.03 15.32
C ASN A 191 -5.57 12.57 16.78
N ILE A 192 -5.31 11.27 16.96
CA ILE A 192 -5.11 10.63 18.26
C ILE A 192 -3.69 10.09 18.27
N THR A 193 -2.77 10.83 18.91
CA THR A 193 -1.34 10.54 18.81
C THR A 193 -0.61 10.57 20.14
N ASN A 194 0.32 9.63 20.38
CA ASN A 194 1.17 9.66 21.57
C ASN A 194 0.37 9.62 22.89
N ASN A 195 -0.65 8.76 23.00
CA ASN A 195 -1.38 8.55 24.27
C ASN A 195 -1.03 7.16 24.81
N PRO A 196 0.10 7.00 25.53
CA PRO A 196 0.67 5.69 25.85
C PRO A 196 -0.16 4.86 26.84
N SER A 197 -1.12 5.46 27.53
CA SER A 197 -2.07 4.76 28.42
C SER A 197 -3.40 4.43 27.73
N LEU A 198 -3.57 4.79 26.46
CA LEU A 198 -4.84 4.64 25.76
C LEU A 198 -5.08 3.18 25.37
N THR A 199 -6.15 2.60 25.92
CA THR A 199 -6.53 1.20 25.67
C THR A 199 -7.74 1.05 24.75
N ASP A 200 -8.55 2.11 24.62
CA ASP A 200 -9.80 2.09 23.87
C ASP A 200 -10.06 3.46 23.21
N LEU A 201 -10.55 3.46 21.97
CA LEU A 201 -10.95 4.66 21.22
C LEU A 201 -12.34 5.20 21.63
N GLY A 202 -13.06 4.50 22.51
CA GLY A 202 -14.35 4.90 23.05
C GLY A 202 -15.36 5.26 21.95
N ASN A 203 -15.92 6.46 22.04
CA ASN A 203 -16.92 6.95 21.09
C ASN A 203 -16.40 7.11 19.66
N ILE A 204 -15.08 7.25 19.45
CA ILE A 204 -14.48 7.36 18.11
C ILE A 204 -14.68 6.06 17.32
N SER A 205 -14.76 4.91 17.97
CA SER A 205 -15.10 3.64 17.32
C SER A 205 -16.51 3.60 16.71
N ASN A 206 -17.39 4.52 17.10
CA ASN A 206 -18.78 4.58 16.68
C ASN A 206 -19.07 5.61 15.58
N ILE A 207 -18.04 6.26 15.02
CA ILE A 207 -18.23 7.19 13.91
C ILE A 207 -18.86 6.48 12.71
N THR A 208 -19.83 7.12 12.06
CA THR A 208 -20.53 6.56 10.90
C THR A 208 -20.04 7.13 9.57
N THR A 209 -19.53 8.36 9.60
CA THR A 209 -19.02 9.09 8.45
C THR A 209 -17.71 9.77 8.79
N LEU A 210 -16.73 9.66 7.88
CA LEU A 210 -15.44 10.32 7.94
C LEU A 210 -15.30 11.25 6.72
N ASN A 211 -15.50 12.56 6.93
CA ASN A 211 -15.28 13.58 5.87
C ASN A 211 -13.87 14.19 5.92
N GLY A 212 -13.17 14.09 7.04
CA GLY A 212 -11.78 14.51 7.21
C GLY A 212 -10.84 13.31 7.34
N ASN A 213 -9.64 13.55 7.86
CA ASN A 213 -8.63 12.50 8.06
C ASN A 213 -8.76 11.86 9.43
N LEU A 214 -8.58 10.54 9.53
CA LEU A 214 -8.42 9.83 10.80
C LEU A 214 -6.96 9.39 10.93
N SER A 215 -6.24 9.95 11.91
CA SER A 215 -4.87 9.58 12.23
C SER A 215 -4.81 9.01 13.64
N ILE A 216 -4.36 7.77 13.79
CA ILE A 216 -4.15 7.09 15.06
C ILE A 216 -2.70 6.61 15.09
N SER A 217 -1.86 7.24 15.90
CA SER A 217 -0.45 6.88 15.95
C SER A 217 0.19 6.89 17.33
N ASP A 218 1.24 6.10 17.52
CA ASP A 218 2.05 6.16 18.74
C ASP A 218 1.22 5.94 20.03
N ASN A 219 0.19 5.07 19.97
CA ASN A 219 -0.59 4.66 21.14
C ASN A 219 -0.16 3.26 21.55
N ASP A 220 0.97 3.20 22.27
CA ASP A 220 1.80 2.00 22.48
C ASP A 220 1.05 0.77 22.99
N ILE A 221 0.00 0.94 23.80
CA ILE A 221 -0.74 -0.17 24.42
C ILE A 221 -2.11 -0.44 23.77
N LEU A 222 -2.51 0.32 22.75
CA LEU A 222 -3.78 0.16 22.07
C LEU A 222 -3.77 -1.15 21.27
N THR A 223 -4.58 -2.14 21.67
CA THR A 223 -4.55 -3.48 21.06
C THR A 223 -5.52 -3.66 19.91
N THR A 224 -6.56 -2.83 19.80
CA THR A 224 -7.60 -3.00 18.79
C THR A 224 -8.16 -1.66 18.32
N ILE A 225 -8.33 -1.53 17.01
CA ILE A 225 -9.09 -0.46 16.38
C ILE A 225 -10.31 -1.08 15.72
N SER A 226 -11.50 -0.75 16.23
CA SER A 226 -12.77 -1.14 15.63
C SER A 226 -13.49 0.09 15.11
N LEU A 227 -13.73 0.11 13.80
CA LEU A 227 -14.47 1.15 13.06
C LEU A 227 -15.66 0.51 12.33
N THR A 228 -16.29 -0.50 12.92
CA THR A 228 -17.41 -1.22 12.28
C THR A 228 -18.63 -0.35 12.05
N SER A 229 -18.77 0.77 12.75
CA SER A 229 -19.87 1.71 12.50
C SER A 229 -19.63 2.61 11.28
N LEU A 230 -18.38 2.69 10.79
CA LEU A 230 -17.99 3.53 9.68
C LEU A 230 -18.53 2.96 8.37
N THR A 231 -19.42 3.72 7.72
CA THR A 231 -20.09 3.32 6.46
C THR A 231 -19.74 4.24 5.30
N ASN A 232 -19.29 5.47 5.58
CA ASN A 232 -18.85 6.43 4.56
C ASN A 232 -17.49 7.02 4.93
N ALA A 233 -16.46 6.72 4.14
CA ALA A 233 -15.11 7.28 4.26
C ALA A 233 -14.58 7.85 2.94
N SER A 234 -15.47 8.09 1.96
CA SER A 234 -15.14 8.46 0.57
C SER A 234 -14.09 9.57 0.43
N ASN A 235 -14.15 10.58 1.31
CA ASN A 235 -13.26 11.73 1.30
C ASN A 235 -12.13 11.64 2.33
N GLY A 236 -12.21 10.70 3.26
CA GLY A 236 -11.29 10.62 4.39
C GLY A 236 -10.00 9.87 4.06
N PHE A 237 -8.90 10.33 4.64
CA PHE A 237 -7.65 9.59 4.73
C PHE A 237 -7.58 8.85 6.07
N ILE A 238 -7.29 7.55 6.06
CA ILE A 238 -7.10 6.75 7.28
C ILE A 238 -5.62 6.45 7.42
N ASN A 239 -5.00 6.90 8.51
CA ASN A 239 -3.62 6.63 8.88
C ASN A 239 -3.55 5.95 10.24
N ILE A 240 -3.03 4.72 10.27
CA ILE A 240 -2.85 3.95 11.49
C ILE A 240 -1.38 3.55 11.55
N SER A 241 -0.62 4.18 12.44
CA SER A 241 0.84 4.08 12.41
C SER A 241 1.50 3.95 13.77
N ASN A 242 2.57 3.16 13.90
CA ASN A 242 3.37 3.06 15.13
C ASN A 242 2.54 2.72 16.39
N ASN A 243 1.52 1.87 16.30
CA ASN A 243 0.79 1.38 17.48
C ASN A 243 1.31 -0.03 17.80
N ASP A 244 2.39 -0.12 18.57
CA ASP A 244 3.19 -1.35 18.68
C ASP A 244 2.42 -2.56 19.23
N ALA A 245 1.47 -2.38 20.14
CA ALA A 245 0.62 -3.45 20.68
C ALA A 245 -0.63 -3.76 19.84
N LEU A 246 -0.89 -3.02 18.74
CA LEU A 246 -2.10 -3.17 17.93
C LEU A 246 -2.11 -4.51 17.21
N THR A 247 -3.02 -5.40 17.58
CA THR A 247 -3.13 -6.74 16.95
C THR A 247 -4.21 -6.81 15.88
N THR A 248 -5.21 -5.92 15.94
CA THR A 248 -6.42 -6.01 15.12
C THR A 248 -6.91 -4.64 14.67
N ILE A 249 -7.16 -4.50 13.36
CA ILE A 249 -7.93 -3.40 12.75
C ILE A 249 -9.17 -4.02 12.09
N ASN A 250 -10.36 -3.57 12.50
CA ASN A 250 -11.64 -4.01 11.95
C ASN A 250 -12.44 -2.82 11.43
N ALA A 251 -12.51 -2.66 10.12
CA ALA A 251 -13.19 -1.54 9.48
C ALA A 251 -13.93 -2.02 8.21
N ASN A 252 -14.87 -2.95 8.42
CA ASN A 252 -15.45 -3.75 7.34
C ASN A 252 -16.66 -3.14 6.63
N ASN A 253 -17.15 -1.94 6.98
CA ASN A 253 -18.48 -1.48 6.55
C ASN A 253 -18.51 -0.31 5.57
N PHE A 254 -17.38 0.30 5.25
CA PHE A 254 -17.29 1.33 4.21
C PHE A 254 -16.80 0.73 2.89
N SER A 255 -17.27 1.27 1.77
CA SER A 255 -16.95 0.76 0.44
C SER A 255 -15.89 1.55 -0.32
N ASN A 256 -15.59 2.77 0.13
CA ASN A 256 -14.63 3.64 -0.52
C ASN A 256 -13.90 4.52 0.49
N CYS A 257 -12.67 4.89 0.14
CA CYS A 257 -11.83 5.76 0.95
C CYS A 257 -10.92 6.59 0.03
N ASN A 258 -10.47 7.76 0.49
CA ASN A 258 -9.52 8.54 -0.29
C ASN A 258 -8.14 7.86 -0.32
N ALA A 259 -7.60 7.55 0.86
CA ALA A 259 -6.37 6.78 1.01
C ALA A 259 -6.34 6.07 2.36
N ILE A 260 -5.60 4.97 2.41
CA ILE A 260 -5.37 4.19 3.63
C ILE A 260 -3.87 3.96 3.79
N THR A 261 -3.35 4.22 4.98
CA THR A 261 -1.99 3.89 5.39
C THR A 261 -2.04 3.11 6.70
N VAL A 262 -1.50 1.90 6.68
CA VAL A 262 -1.34 1.04 7.84
C VAL A 262 0.14 0.68 7.93
N ASN A 263 0.90 1.38 8.77
CA ASN A 263 2.35 1.19 8.82
C ASN A 263 2.94 1.05 10.22
N ASN A 264 4.02 0.28 10.35
CA ASN A 264 4.75 0.13 11.62
C ASN A 264 3.87 -0.32 12.80
N ASN A 265 2.82 -1.10 12.57
CA ASN A 265 2.06 -1.72 13.66
C ASN A 265 2.59 -3.15 13.83
N ILE A 266 3.73 -3.28 14.52
CA ILE A 266 4.55 -4.49 14.49
C ILE A 266 3.82 -5.75 14.99
N SER A 267 2.84 -5.59 15.88
CA SER A 267 2.02 -6.70 16.41
C SER A 267 0.75 -6.98 15.61
N LEU A 268 0.50 -6.26 14.51
CA LEU A 268 -0.74 -6.37 13.74
C LEU A 268 -0.81 -7.73 13.04
N ILE A 269 -1.85 -8.49 13.36
CA ILE A 269 -2.11 -9.82 12.79
C ILE A 269 -3.35 -9.78 11.89
N ASN A 270 -4.38 -9.05 12.32
CA ASN A 270 -5.68 -9.06 11.66
C ASN A 270 -5.99 -7.67 11.06
N LEU A 271 -5.96 -7.58 9.73
CA LEU A 271 -6.47 -6.43 8.99
C LEU A 271 -7.76 -6.81 8.28
N SER A 272 -8.89 -6.22 8.69
CA SER A 272 -10.20 -6.49 8.08
C SER A 272 -10.77 -5.24 7.42
N LEU A 273 -10.83 -5.27 6.08
CA LEU A 273 -11.36 -4.23 5.20
C LEU A 273 -12.33 -4.83 4.15
N SER A 274 -13.17 -5.79 4.57
CA SER A 274 -13.92 -6.70 3.69
C SER A 274 -14.81 -6.08 2.62
N ASN A 275 -15.40 -4.91 2.87
CA ASN A 275 -16.30 -4.25 1.91
C ASN A 275 -15.62 -3.15 1.10
N LEU A 276 -14.31 -2.94 1.27
CA LEU A 276 -13.59 -1.89 0.56
C LEU A 276 -13.51 -2.23 -0.94
N ASN A 277 -14.18 -1.45 -1.77
CA ASN A 277 -14.26 -1.64 -3.22
C ASN A 277 -13.27 -0.75 -3.97
N SER A 278 -13.05 0.49 -3.51
CA SER A 278 -12.17 1.44 -4.19
C SER A 278 -11.42 2.38 -3.27
N ILE A 279 -10.22 2.76 -3.70
CA ILE A 279 -9.38 3.79 -3.08
C ILE A 279 -9.07 4.87 -4.12
N SER A 280 -9.42 6.11 -3.81
CA SER A 280 -9.30 7.23 -4.76
C SER A 280 -7.86 7.66 -5.02
N THR A 281 -6.93 7.37 -4.11
CA THR A 281 -5.51 7.66 -4.25
C THR A 281 -4.66 6.44 -3.87
N ASN A 282 -4.15 6.37 -2.64
CA ASN A 282 -3.09 5.44 -2.25
C ASN A 282 -3.55 4.41 -1.20
N LEU A 283 -3.05 3.18 -1.34
CA LEU A 283 -3.06 2.16 -0.29
C LEU A 283 -1.61 1.84 0.09
N TYR A 284 -1.26 2.05 1.35
CA TYR A 284 0.02 1.63 1.92
C TYR A 284 -0.20 0.66 3.08
N ILE A 285 0.41 -0.53 2.99
CA ILE A 285 0.45 -1.52 4.06
C ILE A 285 1.90 -1.92 4.26
N SER A 286 2.56 -1.39 5.29
CA SER A 286 4.00 -1.60 5.44
C SER A 286 4.50 -1.79 6.87
N ASN A 287 5.59 -2.52 7.04
CA ASN A 287 6.24 -2.74 8.33
C ASN A 287 5.28 -3.28 9.42
N ASN A 288 4.28 -4.08 9.04
CA ASN A 288 3.43 -4.80 9.97
C ASN A 288 3.95 -6.24 10.07
N THR A 289 5.01 -6.43 10.87
CA THR A 289 5.87 -7.62 10.82
C THR A 289 5.19 -8.95 11.18
N LEU A 290 4.01 -8.92 11.81
CA LEU A 290 3.21 -10.12 12.10
C LEU A 290 2.00 -10.31 11.16
N LEU A 291 1.80 -9.40 10.19
CA LEU A 291 0.69 -9.47 9.26
C LEU A 291 1.00 -10.51 8.18
N THR A 292 0.25 -11.61 8.18
CA THR A 292 0.45 -12.74 7.26
C THR A 292 -0.61 -12.85 6.16
N SER A 293 -1.65 -12.02 6.20
CA SER A 293 -2.72 -12.06 5.21
C SER A 293 -3.39 -10.70 5.03
N ILE A 294 -3.72 -10.38 3.78
CA ILE A 294 -4.55 -9.26 3.37
C ILE A 294 -5.82 -9.73 2.62
N ALA A 295 -6.23 -10.99 2.81
CA ALA A 295 -7.36 -11.61 2.12
C ALA A 295 -8.70 -10.87 2.31
N SER A 296 -8.81 -10.04 3.34
CA SER A 296 -9.96 -9.17 3.54
C SER A 296 -10.12 -8.12 2.43
N LEU A 297 -9.10 -7.84 1.63
CA LEU A 297 -9.18 -6.90 0.52
C LEU A 297 -9.88 -7.46 -0.72
N SER A 298 -10.41 -8.69 -0.70
CA SER A 298 -10.96 -9.38 -1.88
C SER A 298 -12.04 -8.62 -2.67
N SER A 299 -12.68 -7.60 -2.11
CA SER A 299 -13.65 -6.75 -2.81
C SER A 299 -13.02 -5.57 -3.56
N LEU A 300 -11.74 -5.30 -3.38
CA LEU A 300 -11.03 -4.16 -3.93
C LEU A 300 -10.80 -4.34 -5.43
N THR A 301 -11.34 -3.43 -6.23
CA THR A 301 -11.19 -3.46 -7.70
C THR A 301 -10.39 -2.29 -8.24
N THR A 302 -10.26 -1.20 -7.47
CA THR A 302 -9.64 0.05 -7.93
C THR A 302 -8.78 0.70 -6.85
N ILE A 303 -7.55 1.02 -7.22
CA ILE A 303 -6.67 1.96 -6.52
C ILE A 303 -6.16 2.93 -7.60
N ASN A 304 -6.60 4.18 -7.61
CA ASN A 304 -6.30 5.05 -8.75
C ASN A 304 -4.83 5.48 -8.84
N ASN A 305 -4.07 5.42 -7.75
CA ASN A 305 -2.68 5.87 -7.71
C ASN A 305 -1.72 4.75 -7.27
N VAL A 306 -1.26 4.76 -6.02
CA VAL A 306 -0.21 3.85 -5.55
C VAL A 306 -0.78 2.72 -4.70
N LEU A 307 -0.39 1.49 -5.02
CA LEU A 307 -0.41 0.36 -4.10
C LEU A 307 1.02 0.11 -3.61
N GLY A 308 1.26 0.36 -2.33
CA GLY A 308 2.53 0.08 -1.67
C GLY A 308 2.38 -0.99 -0.60
N ILE A 309 3.06 -2.12 -0.78
CA ILE A 309 3.13 -3.20 0.21
C ILE A 309 4.58 -3.47 0.52
N GLY A 310 4.95 -3.51 1.81
CA GLY A 310 6.33 -3.83 2.13
C GLY A 310 6.70 -4.03 3.59
N GLY A 311 7.65 -4.92 3.88
CA GLY A 311 8.10 -5.19 5.25
C GLY A 311 7.04 -5.87 6.12
N ASN A 312 6.07 -6.55 5.52
CA ASN A 312 5.13 -7.42 6.20
C ASN A 312 5.61 -8.88 6.14
N ASN A 313 4.80 -9.82 6.62
CA ASN A 313 5.10 -11.25 6.63
C ASN A 313 4.20 -12.01 5.64
N LEU A 314 3.87 -11.40 4.50
CA LEU A 314 2.96 -11.99 3.50
C LEU A 314 3.71 -13.00 2.63
N SER A 315 3.11 -14.20 2.49
CA SER A 315 3.59 -15.21 1.54
C SER A 315 2.85 -15.16 0.19
N SER A 316 1.70 -14.49 0.14
CA SER A 316 0.92 -14.21 -1.06
C SER A 316 0.16 -12.89 -0.90
N LEU A 317 -0.32 -12.34 -2.00
CA LEU A 317 -1.12 -11.13 -2.01
C LEU A 317 -2.62 -11.43 -2.18
N ASN A 318 -3.03 -12.65 -1.79
CA ASN A 318 -4.42 -13.08 -1.80
C ASN A 318 -5.31 -12.02 -1.15
N GLY A 319 -6.41 -11.69 -1.80
CA GLY A 319 -7.25 -10.52 -1.53
C GLY A 319 -7.12 -9.42 -2.59
N LEU A 320 -6.11 -9.44 -3.46
CA LEU A 320 -5.95 -8.44 -4.53
C LEU A 320 -6.30 -8.94 -5.93
N GLU A 321 -6.86 -10.15 -6.05
CA GLU A 321 -7.11 -10.83 -7.33
C GLU A 321 -8.11 -10.06 -8.22
N ASN A 322 -9.00 -9.27 -7.62
CA ASN A 322 -10.01 -8.50 -8.33
C ASN A 322 -9.55 -7.09 -8.74
N LEU A 323 -8.32 -6.71 -8.42
CA LEU A 323 -7.79 -5.40 -8.75
C LEU A 323 -7.59 -5.28 -10.27
N SER A 324 -8.30 -4.33 -10.89
CA SER A 324 -8.26 -4.08 -12.34
C SER A 324 -7.75 -2.68 -12.70
N THR A 325 -7.63 -1.79 -11.72
CA THR A 325 -7.18 -0.41 -11.92
C THR A 325 -6.13 -0.07 -10.89
N LEU A 326 -4.92 0.19 -11.37
CA LEU A 326 -3.75 0.59 -10.60
C LEU A 326 -2.84 1.47 -11.47
N SER A 327 -2.28 2.55 -10.92
CA SER A 327 -1.26 3.33 -11.64
C SER A 327 0.15 2.92 -11.24
N THR A 328 0.43 2.74 -9.96
CA THR A 328 1.79 2.45 -9.48
C THR A 328 1.78 1.26 -8.54
N LEU A 329 2.55 0.23 -8.88
CA LEU A 329 2.77 -0.94 -8.04
C LEU A 329 4.13 -0.85 -7.35
N GLN A 330 4.15 -0.88 -6.02
CA GLN A 330 5.36 -0.89 -5.20
C GLN A 330 5.31 -2.06 -4.22
N ILE A 331 6.16 -3.07 -4.44
CA ILE A 331 6.32 -4.20 -3.53
C ILE A 331 7.76 -4.20 -3.02
N THR A 332 7.94 -3.97 -1.72
CA THR A 332 9.27 -3.78 -1.13
C THR A 332 9.50 -4.57 0.14
N GLY A 333 10.48 -5.47 0.21
CA GLY A 333 10.79 -6.16 1.47
C GLY A 333 9.77 -7.22 1.89
N GLU A 334 8.95 -7.74 0.97
CA GLU A 334 8.06 -8.89 1.23
C GLU A 334 8.85 -10.19 1.08
N ASN A 335 9.64 -10.52 2.11
CA ASN A 335 10.65 -11.57 2.03
C ASN A 335 10.10 -13.01 1.95
N ASN A 336 8.79 -13.24 2.06
CA ASN A 336 8.16 -14.56 1.88
C ASN A 336 7.31 -14.65 0.61
N LEU A 337 7.14 -13.55 -0.12
CA LEU A 337 6.33 -13.52 -1.34
C LEU A 337 7.08 -14.22 -2.48
N VAL A 338 6.41 -15.14 -3.18
CA VAL A 338 7.04 -16.00 -4.20
C VAL A 338 6.73 -15.56 -5.64
N ASP A 339 5.53 -15.03 -5.88
CA ASP A 339 5.09 -14.52 -7.18
C ASP A 339 4.10 -13.35 -7.01
N LEU A 340 3.49 -12.91 -8.12
CA LEU A 340 2.61 -11.74 -8.21
C LEU A 340 1.27 -12.10 -8.89
N GLN A 341 0.83 -13.35 -8.81
CA GLN A 341 -0.28 -13.90 -9.62
C GLN A 341 -1.57 -13.08 -9.53
N GLU A 342 -1.80 -12.42 -8.39
CA GLU A 342 -2.99 -11.63 -8.11
C GLU A 342 -3.14 -10.40 -9.03
N PHE A 343 -2.07 -9.96 -9.70
CA PHE A 343 -2.09 -8.82 -10.63
C PHE A 343 -2.40 -9.17 -12.08
N SER A 344 -2.83 -10.42 -12.36
CA SER A 344 -3.16 -10.88 -13.72
C SER A 344 -4.25 -10.06 -14.43
N ASN A 345 -5.07 -9.32 -13.69
CA ASN A 345 -6.14 -8.46 -14.23
C ASN A 345 -5.68 -7.04 -14.57
N ILE A 346 -4.39 -6.70 -14.36
CA ILE A 346 -3.83 -5.38 -14.65
C ILE A 346 -3.19 -5.39 -16.05
N ASN A 347 -3.62 -4.51 -16.94
CA ASN A 347 -3.11 -4.41 -18.32
C ASN A 347 -2.09 -3.29 -18.55
N SER A 348 -2.04 -2.33 -17.63
CA SER A 348 -1.15 -1.17 -17.73
C SER A 348 -0.80 -0.65 -16.36
N LEU A 349 0.43 -0.19 -16.21
CA LEU A 349 0.88 0.58 -15.06
C LEU A 349 1.61 1.84 -15.57
N THR A 350 1.71 2.85 -14.72
CA THR A 350 2.65 3.95 -14.92
C THR A 350 4.03 3.55 -14.41
N THR A 351 4.11 3.06 -13.18
CA THR A 351 5.38 2.73 -12.50
C THR A 351 5.31 1.33 -11.90
N LEU A 352 6.39 0.56 -12.04
CA LEU A 352 6.58 -0.76 -11.41
C LEU A 352 7.87 -0.75 -10.58
N ASN A 353 7.74 -0.90 -9.26
CA ASN A 353 8.88 -0.98 -8.33
C ASN A 353 8.82 -2.27 -7.52
N LEU A 354 9.78 -3.16 -7.73
CA LEU A 354 9.96 -4.42 -7.01
C LEU A 354 11.35 -4.42 -6.39
N TYR A 355 11.41 -4.18 -5.08
CA TYR A 355 12.68 -3.97 -4.37
C TYR A 355 12.84 -4.89 -3.17
N ASN A 356 13.97 -5.60 -3.06
CA ASN A 356 14.32 -6.36 -1.85
C ASN A 356 13.27 -7.43 -1.45
N ASN A 357 12.64 -8.10 -2.42
CA ASN A 357 11.71 -9.21 -2.14
C ASN A 357 12.47 -10.53 -2.30
N THR A 358 13.16 -10.96 -1.25
CA THR A 358 14.20 -12.00 -1.36
C THR A 358 13.69 -13.37 -1.80
N SER A 359 12.41 -13.69 -1.58
CA SER A 359 11.80 -14.97 -1.98
C SER A 359 11.07 -14.94 -3.31
N LEU A 360 10.96 -13.78 -3.95
CA LEU A 360 10.27 -13.63 -5.23
C LEU A 360 11.05 -14.39 -6.30
N GLN A 361 10.42 -15.39 -6.93
CA GLN A 361 11.06 -16.27 -7.92
C GLN A 361 10.75 -15.88 -9.36
N SER A 362 9.56 -15.33 -9.60
CA SER A 362 9.15 -14.87 -10.92
C SER A 362 8.24 -13.65 -10.81
N LEU A 363 8.03 -12.99 -11.94
CA LEU A 363 7.02 -11.93 -12.08
C LEU A 363 5.67 -12.45 -12.57
N TYR A 364 5.39 -13.75 -12.35
CA TYR A 364 4.13 -14.38 -12.76
C TYR A 364 2.94 -13.59 -12.19
N GLY A 365 2.00 -13.22 -13.06
CA GLY A 365 0.88 -12.32 -12.78
C GLY A 365 0.97 -10.99 -13.52
N LEU A 366 2.15 -10.61 -14.01
CA LEU A 366 2.34 -9.36 -14.78
C LEU A 366 2.28 -9.53 -16.31
N GLN A 367 1.95 -10.74 -16.81
CA GLN A 367 2.03 -11.09 -18.25
C GLN A 367 1.10 -10.27 -19.14
N ASN A 368 0.03 -9.71 -18.58
CA ASN A 368 -0.96 -8.94 -19.33
C ASN A 368 -0.60 -7.45 -19.44
N LEU A 369 0.51 -7.01 -18.82
CA LEU A 369 1.01 -5.65 -18.96
C LEU A 369 1.46 -5.39 -20.40
N THR A 370 1.00 -4.27 -20.96
CA THR A 370 1.35 -3.85 -22.33
C THR A 370 2.01 -2.48 -22.39
N ASN A 371 1.91 -1.69 -21.32
CA ASN A 371 2.42 -0.32 -21.28
C ASN A 371 2.87 0.06 -19.87
N LEU A 372 4.08 0.66 -19.81
CA LEU A 372 4.68 1.27 -18.61
C LEU A 372 5.13 2.70 -18.95
N SER A 373 4.32 3.70 -18.58
CA SER A 373 4.57 5.09 -19.01
C SER A 373 5.63 5.85 -18.21
N SER A 374 6.24 5.24 -17.19
CA SER A 374 7.27 5.83 -16.34
C SER A 374 8.39 4.82 -16.04
N ASN A 375 8.87 4.76 -14.81
CA ASN A 375 10.01 3.94 -14.39
C ASN A 375 9.63 2.49 -14.13
N VAL A 376 10.56 1.60 -14.45
CA VAL A 376 10.55 0.19 -14.07
C VAL A 376 11.79 -0.10 -13.27
N SER A 377 11.61 -0.64 -12.06
CA SER A 377 12.70 -0.94 -11.15
C SER A 377 12.51 -2.32 -10.53
N ILE A 378 13.41 -3.24 -10.87
CA ILE A 378 13.42 -4.62 -10.37
C ILE A 378 14.79 -4.83 -9.75
N GLN A 379 14.88 -4.67 -8.43
CA GLN A 379 16.15 -4.63 -7.74
C GLN A 379 16.20 -5.46 -6.47
N ASN A 380 17.36 -6.05 -6.17
CA ASN A 380 17.62 -6.76 -4.92
C ASN A 380 16.64 -7.94 -4.67
N ASN A 381 16.11 -8.58 -5.71
CA ASN A 381 15.26 -9.76 -5.58
C ASN A 381 16.12 -11.01 -5.79
N SER A 382 16.82 -11.45 -4.73
CA SER A 382 17.90 -12.43 -4.85
C SER A 382 17.48 -13.79 -5.43
N ASN A 383 16.24 -14.23 -5.21
CA ASN A 383 15.72 -15.51 -5.75
C ASN A 383 15.00 -15.37 -7.08
N LEU A 384 14.92 -14.17 -7.65
CA LEU A 384 14.23 -13.93 -8.92
C LEU A 384 15.04 -14.58 -10.04
N THR A 385 14.47 -15.57 -10.71
CA THR A 385 15.11 -16.28 -11.83
C THR A 385 14.55 -15.87 -13.18
N ASP A 386 13.32 -15.34 -13.21
CA ASP A 386 12.55 -15.17 -14.44
C ASP A 386 11.72 -13.87 -14.47
N ILE A 387 11.96 -13.06 -15.53
CA ILE A 387 11.20 -11.83 -15.83
C ILE A 387 10.45 -11.88 -17.17
N THR A 388 10.28 -13.05 -17.79
CA THR A 388 9.55 -13.24 -19.07
C THR A 388 8.09 -12.80 -19.00
N ALA A 389 7.53 -12.65 -17.80
CA ALA A 389 6.22 -12.02 -17.62
C ALA A 389 6.15 -10.58 -18.17
N LEU A 390 7.28 -9.96 -18.51
CA LEU A 390 7.32 -8.63 -19.11
C LEU A 390 7.38 -8.65 -20.65
N ASP A 391 7.34 -9.82 -21.31
CA ASP A 391 7.54 -9.99 -22.76
C ASP A 391 6.59 -9.15 -23.64
N ASN A 392 5.42 -8.76 -23.13
CA ASN A 392 4.44 -7.97 -23.86
C ASN A 392 4.68 -6.44 -23.78
N ILE A 393 5.72 -6.00 -23.07
CA ILE A 393 6.04 -4.59 -22.86
C ILE A 393 7.06 -4.14 -23.90
N PHE A 394 6.62 -3.30 -24.84
CA PHE A 394 7.48 -2.68 -25.86
C PHE A 394 7.71 -1.18 -25.61
N TYR A 395 7.16 -0.62 -24.54
CA TYR A 395 7.23 0.81 -24.24
C TYR A 395 7.46 1.03 -22.74
N ILE A 396 8.59 1.67 -22.42
CA ILE A 396 8.92 2.19 -21.09
C ILE A 396 9.22 3.69 -21.23
N GLY A 397 8.42 4.52 -20.57
CA GLY A 397 8.48 5.98 -20.74
C GLY A 397 9.73 6.64 -20.17
N ASN A 398 10.29 6.09 -19.09
CA ASN A 398 11.47 6.65 -18.40
C ASN A 398 12.56 5.58 -18.22
N ASP A 399 13.09 5.38 -17.00
CA ASP A 399 14.22 4.49 -16.75
C ASP A 399 13.78 3.03 -16.57
N LEU A 400 14.59 2.09 -17.09
CA LEU A 400 14.48 0.65 -16.81
C LEU A 400 15.72 0.22 -16.03
N THR A 401 15.52 -0.20 -14.78
CA THR A 401 16.57 -0.71 -13.91
C THR A 401 16.29 -2.15 -13.52
N VAL A 402 17.19 -3.06 -13.89
CA VAL A 402 17.19 -4.47 -13.48
C VAL A 402 18.54 -4.77 -12.87
N ALA A 403 18.63 -4.71 -11.53
CA ALA A 403 19.92 -4.82 -10.86
C ALA A 403 19.89 -5.61 -9.55
N ASP A 404 21.02 -6.18 -9.16
CA ASP A 404 21.16 -6.93 -7.90
C ASP A 404 20.18 -8.12 -7.78
N ASN A 405 19.78 -8.74 -8.91
CA ASN A 405 18.98 -9.96 -8.94
C ASN A 405 19.89 -11.15 -9.28
N ALA A 406 20.67 -11.59 -8.28
CA ALA A 406 21.81 -12.49 -8.49
C ALA A 406 21.49 -13.81 -9.22
N ASN A 407 20.27 -14.32 -9.11
CA ASN A 407 19.84 -15.58 -9.74
C ASN A 407 19.03 -15.39 -11.05
N LEU A 408 18.90 -14.15 -11.55
CA LEU A 408 18.07 -13.86 -12.72
C LEU A 408 18.70 -14.41 -14.00
N ASP A 409 18.14 -15.48 -14.56
CA ASP A 409 18.65 -16.23 -15.73
C ASP A 409 17.79 -15.99 -16.97
N GLU A 410 16.47 -15.88 -16.82
CA GLU A 410 15.53 -15.66 -17.93
C GLU A 410 15.20 -14.17 -18.09
N CYS A 411 16.01 -13.46 -18.88
CA CYS A 411 15.95 -12.00 -19.05
C CYS A 411 15.87 -11.51 -20.50
N CYS A 412 15.56 -12.39 -21.46
CA CYS A 412 15.59 -12.05 -22.89
C CYS A 412 14.60 -10.95 -23.31
N VAL A 413 13.58 -10.66 -22.50
CA VAL A 413 12.73 -9.46 -22.64
C VAL A 413 13.54 -8.16 -22.73
N LEU A 414 14.68 -8.08 -22.05
CA LEU A 414 15.52 -6.88 -22.04
C LEU A 414 16.20 -6.63 -23.39
N ARG A 415 16.33 -7.66 -24.23
CA ARG A 415 16.96 -7.58 -25.55
C ARG A 415 16.28 -6.54 -26.43
N ASP A 416 14.96 -6.43 -26.38
CA ASP A 416 14.23 -5.51 -27.25
C ASP A 416 14.57 -4.04 -26.96
N PHE A 417 14.83 -3.69 -25.70
CA PHE A 417 15.28 -2.36 -25.31
C PHE A 417 16.77 -2.13 -25.61
N ILE A 418 17.57 -3.19 -25.68
CA ILE A 418 19.00 -3.12 -26.02
C ILE A 418 19.19 -2.96 -27.54
N THR A 419 18.44 -3.70 -28.35
CA THR A 419 18.55 -3.71 -29.82
C THR A 419 17.72 -2.63 -30.51
N GLY A 420 16.82 -1.97 -29.76
CA GLY A 420 15.98 -0.88 -30.24
C GLY A 420 14.65 -1.33 -30.86
N SER A 421 14.25 -2.59 -30.68
CA SER A 421 12.90 -3.08 -31.02
C SER A 421 11.83 -2.53 -30.06
N GLY A 422 12.20 -2.29 -28.79
CA GLY A 422 11.39 -1.63 -27.78
C GLY A 422 11.77 -0.15 -27.61
N TYR A 423 10.83 0.66 -27.15
CA TYR A 423 11.05 2.07 -26.81
C TYR A 423 11.38 2.23 -25.33
N LEU A 424 12.52 2.87 -25.04
CA LEU A 424 12.91 3.33 -23.72
C LEU A 424 13.16 4.84 -23.76
N GLY A 425 12.41 5.61 -22.97
CA GLY A 425 12.55 7.07 -22.94
C GLY A 425 13.70 7.58 -22.06
N GLY A 426 14.16 6.75 -21.10
CA GLY A 426 15.24 7.06 -20.16
C GLY A 426 16.44 6.14 -20.30
N THR A 427 17.06 5.82 -19.17
CA THR A 427 18.30 5.03 -19.09
C THR A 427 18.00 3.56 -18.86
N LEU A 428 18.76 2.69 -19.54
CA LEU A 428 18.80 1.26 -19.27
C LEU A 428 19.95 0.95 -18.29
N ASN A 429 19.61 0.48 -17.09
CA ASN A 429 20.58 0.07 -16.08
C ASN A 429 20.44 -1.42 -15.80
N ILE A 430 21.47 -2.20 -16.15
CA ILE A 430 21.55 -3.64 -15.92
C ILE A 430 22.88 -3.92 -15.23
N SER A 431 22.85 -4.49 -14.03
CA SER A 431 24.07 -4.80 -13.27
C SER A 431 23.83 -5.77 -12.12
N ASN A 432 24.84 -6.54 -11.73
CA ASN A 432 24.80 -7.47 -10.60
C ASN A 432 23.66 -8.51 -10.68
N ASN A 433 23.34 -8.99 -11.88
CA ASN A 433 22.43 -10.12 -12.09
C ASN A 433 23.24 -11.40 -12.38
N ASN A 434 22.57 -12.51 -12.75
CA ASN A 434 23.28 -13.70 -13.23
C ASN A 434 24.13 -13.37 -14.46
N ALA A 435 25.19 -14.16 -14.72
CA ALA A 435 26.21 -13.88 -15.71
C ALA A 435 25.66 -13.64 -17.13
N ASN A 436 24.58 -14.32 -17.52
CA ASN A 436 23.91 -14.15 -18.80
C ASN A 436 22.99 -12.90 -18.85
N CYS A 437 22.58 -12.38 -17.70
CA CYS A 437 21.69 -11.23 -17.55
C CYS A 437 22.36 -9.98 -16.93
N ASN A 438 23.68 -9.98 -16.82
CA ASN A 438 24.40 -8.98 -16.03
C ASN A 438 24.67 -7.68 -16.79
N ASP A 439 24.72 -7.70 -18.12
CA ASP A 439 24.90 -6.53 -18.94
C ASP A 439 24.34 -6.72 -20.36
N ALA A 440 24.33 -5.65 -21.15
CA ALA A 440 23.78 -5.69 -22.50
C ALA A 440 24.51 -6.69 -23.41
N TYR A 441 25.82 -6.88 -23.24
CA TYR A 441 26.60 -7.81 -24.06
C TYR A 441 26.29 -9.27 -23.72
N SER A 442 26.20 -9.60 -22.44
CA SER A 442 25.82 -10.94 -21.99
C SER A 442 24.41 -11.30 -22.46
N ILE A 443 23.46 -10.36 -22.35
CA ILE A 443 22.07 -10.57 -22.76
C ILE A 443 21.98 -10.77 -24.26
N ILE A 444 22.63 -9.92 -25.07
CA ILE A 444 22.64 -10.11 -26.52
C ILE A 444 23.22 -11.48 -26.86
N THR A 445 24.37 -11.86 -26.27
CA THR A 445 25.03 -13.14 -26.57
C THR A 445 24.17 -14.34 -26.18
N TYR A 446 23.54 -14.30 -25.02
CA TYR A 446 22.68 -15.38 -24.52
C TYR A 446 21.36 -15.47 -25.30
N CYS A 447 20.73 -14.33 -25.57
CA CYS A 447 19.42 -14.23 -26.21
C CYS A 447 19.48 -14.17 -27.75
N GLN A 448 20.68 -14.29 -28.34
CA GLN A 448 20.87 -14.45 -29.78
C GLN A 448 20.86 -15.93 -30.14
N VAL A 449 19.67 -16.49 -30.35
CA VAL A 449 19.53 -17.54 -31.36
C VAL A 449 19.40 -16.84 -32.70
N SER A 450 20.52 -16.33 -33.22
CA SER A 450 20.59 -15.81 -34.59
C SER A 450 21.96 -16.12 -35.22
N GLN A 451 22.41 -17.35 -35.05
CA GLN A 451 23.18 -17.96 -36.14
C GLN A 451 22.15 -18.54 -37.12
N ALA A 452 22.45 -18.52 -38.42
CA ALA A 452 21.61 -19.21 -39.37
C ALA A 452 21.53 -20.68 -38.95
N ASP A 453 20.32 -21.19 -38.87
CA ASP A 453 19.95 -22.58 -38.64
C ASP A 453 18.92 -22.82 -39.75
N SER A 454 19.43 -23.24 -40.89
CA SER A 454 18.75 -23.19 -42.18
C SER A 454 17.63 -24.24 -42.28
N ASP A 455 17.67 -25.30 -41.47
CA ASP A 455 16.66 -26.34 -41.40
C ASP A 455 15.89 -26.39 -40.06
N ASN A 456 16.29 -25.59 -39.07
CA ASN A 456 15.67 -25.42 -37.75
C ASN A 456 15.75 -26.68 -36.86
N ASP A 457 16.86 -27.39 -36.93
CA ASP A 457 17.09 -28.62 -36.16
C ASP A 457 17.70 -28.34 -34.76
N GLY A 458 18.09 -27.10 -34.50
CA GLY A 458 18.68 -26.65 -33.24
C GLY A 458 20.22 -26.65 -33.23
N VAL A 459 20.85 -27.03 -34.34
CA VAL A 459 22.29 -26.88 -34.61
C VAL A 459 22.48 -25.72 -35.60
N ILE A 460 23.48 -24.89 -35.33
CA ILE A 460 23.75 -23.70 -36.14
C ILE A 460 24.52 -24.09 -37.41
N ASP A 461 24.23 -23.47 -38.56
CA ASP A 461 24.82 -23.76 -39.89
C ASP A 461 26.36 -23.88 -39.88
N SER A 462 27.03 -23.18 -38.96
CA SER A 462 28.49 -23.20 -38.85
C SER A 462 29.06 -24.44 -38.15
N ASN A 463 28.23 -25.16 -37.41
CA ASN A 463 28.54 -26.39 -36.68
C ASN A 463 27.67 -27.58 -37.13
N ASP A 464 26.89 -27.39 -38.21
CA ASP A 464 25.95 -28.37 -38.72
C ASP A 464 26.54 -29.15 -39.89
N ASN A 465 26.68 -30.47 -39.72
CA ASN A 465 27.13 -31.37 -40.77
C ASN A 465 26.06 -31.66 -41.84
N CYS A 466 24.83 -31.17 -41.66
CA CYS A 466 23.74 -31.16 -42.62
C CYS A 466 22.90 -29.88 -42.58
N ASN A 467 23.48 -28.74 -42.93
CA ASN A 467 22.86 -27.39 -42.97
C ASN A 467 21.52 -27.20 -43.73
N SER A 468 20.93 -28.24 -44.29
CA SER A 468 19.67 -28.18 -45.02
C SER A 468 18.78 -29.41 -44.77
N ALA A 469 19.18 -30.30 -43.86
CA ALA A 469 18.46 -31.52 -43.52
C ALA A 469 18.56 -31.81 -42.02
N ASP A 470 17.44 -31.56 -41.33
CA ASP A 470 17.24 -31.73 -39.89
C ASP A 470 17.88 -33.01 -39.32
N ASN A 471 18.96 -32.83 -38.54
CA ASN A 471 19.68 -33.88 -37.84
C ASN A 471 20.27 -33.40 -36.50
N PRO A 472 19.43 -33.17 -35.47
CA PRO A 472 19.85 -32.50 -34.21
C PRO A 472 20.93 -33.25 -33.43
N LEU A 473 21.13 -34.54 -33.76
CA LEU A 473 22.13 -35.42 -33.14
C LEU A 473 23.45 -35.49 -33.90
N GLN A 474 23.53 -34.88 -35.09
CA GLN A 474 24.74 -34.73 -35.90
C GLN A 474 25.43 -36.08 -36.18
N GLU A 475 24.63 -37.11 -36.47
CA GLU A 475 25.12 -38.46 -36.80
C GLU A 475 25.93 -38.40 -38.11
N ASP A 476 27.14 -38.97 -38.10
CA ASP A 476 28.08 -39.07 -39.22
C ASP A 476 28.78 -40.44 -39.08
N THR A 477 28.20 -41.45 -39.72
CA THR A 477 28.52 -42.86 -39.48
C THR A 477 29.89 -43.24 -40.03
N ASP A 478 30.36 -42.60 -41.09
CA ASP A 478 31.66 -42.90 -41.72
C ASP A 478 32.75 -41.84 -41.48
N GLY A 479 32.40 -40.71 -40.86
CA GLY A 479 33.31 -39.70 -40.35
C GLY A 479 33.88 -38.79 -41.44
N ASP A 480 33.15 -38.58 -42.51
CA ASP A 480 33.60 -37.81 -43.68
C ASP A 480 33.29 -36.30 -43.57
N GLY A 481 32.48 -35.91 -42.58
CA GLY A 481 32.07 -34.55 -42.28
C GLY A 481 30.73 -34.12 -42.88
N ILE A 482 30.02 -35.01 -43.58
CA ILE A 482 28.64 -34.86 -44.02
C ILE A 482 27.76 -35.75 -43.14
N GLY A 483 26.68 -35.21 -42.59
CA GLY A 483 25.82 -36.00 -41.70
C GLY A 483 25.00 -37.05 -42.45
N ASP A 484 24.66 -38.15 -41.77
CA ASP A 484 23.91 -39.28 -42.31
C ASP A 484 22.56 -38.87 -42.95
N ALA A 485 22.00 -37.73 -42.52
CA ALA A 485 20.74 -37.19 -43.02
C ALA A 485 20.83 -36.56 -44.43
N CYS A 486 22.02 -36.10 -44.82
CA CYS A 486 22.29 -35.45 -46.10
C CYS A 486 23.40 -36.12 -46.91
N ASP A 487 23.95 -37.23 -46.41
CA ASP A 487 24.97 -38.04 -47.06
C ASP A 487 24.34 -39.03 -48.07
N ASN A 488 24.79 -38.98 -49.33
CA ASN A 488 24.40 -39.91 -50.37
C ASN A 488 25.16 -41.26 -50.34
N CYS A 489 26.11 -41.42 -49.42
CA CYS A 489 26.77 -42.67 -49.06
C CYS A 489 26.99 -42.84 -47.54
N PRO A 490 25.95 -42.97 -46.68
CA PRO A 490 26.03 -42.92 -45.20
C PRO A 490 26.93 -43.94 -44.47
N THR A 491 27.64 -44.80 -45.18
CA THR A 491 28.53 -45.82 -44.62
C THR A 491 29.87 -45.89 -45.33
N LEU A 492 30.13 -44.99 -46.28
CA LEU A 492 31.34 -44.95 -47.08
C LEU A 492 31.74 -43.49 -47.38
N ALA A 493 32.74 -43.02 -46.64
CA ALA A 493 33.21 -41.64 -46.68
C ALA A 493 33.44 -41.12 -48.10
N ASN A 494 32.67 -40.11 -48.48
CA ASN A 494 32.69 -39.42 -49.76
C ASN A 494 32.41 -37.91 -49.60
N PRO A 495 33.34 -37.11 -49.03
CA PRO A 495 33.09 -35.70 -48.69
C PRO A 495 32.68 -34.80 -49.87
N SER A 496 32.88 -35.26 -51.11
CA SER A 496 32.48 -34.55 -52.33
C SER A 496 31.04 -34.82 -52.77
N GLN A 497 30.32 -35.74 -52.11
CA GLN A 497 28.91 -36.05 -52.32
C GLN A 497 28.55 -36.19 -53.80
N THR A 498 29.46 -36.78 -54.58
CA THR A 498 29.35 -36.81 -56.04
C THR A 498 28.33 -37.87 -56.44
N ASP A 499 27.25 -37.43 -57.07
CA ASP A 499 26.23 -38.27 -57.68
C ASP A 499 26.08 -37.84 -59.14
N THR A 500 26.74 -38.57 -60.04
CA THR A 500 26.78 -38.24 -61.46
C THR A 500 25.42 -38.46 -62.13
N ASN A 501 24.61 -39.38 -61.60
CA ASN A 501 23.39 -39.85 -62.24
C ASN A 501 22.11 -39.18 -61.66
N GLY A 502 22.21 -38.58 -60.47
CA GLY A 502 21.17 -37.81 -59.78
C GLY A 502 20.10 -38.65 -59.09
N ASP A 503 20.38 -39.92 -58.78
CA ASP A 503 19.43 -40.84 -58.16
C ASP A 503 19.44 -40.84 -56.62
N GLY A 504 20.32 -40.04 -56.01
CA GLY A 504 20.46 -39.90 -54.56
C GLY A 504 21.38 -40.93 -53.91
N VAL A 505 22.07 -41.77 -54.69
CA VAL A 505 23.16 -42.64 -54.25
C VAL A 505 24.47 -42.10 -54.80
N GLY A 506 25.49 -41.91 -53.96
CA GLY A 506 26.77 -41.39 -54.42
C GLY A 506 27.56 -42.39 -55.28
N ASP A 507 28.32 -41.86 -56.25
CA ASP A 507 29.13 -42.64 -57.18
C ASP A 507 30.09 -43.62 -56.45
N ASP A 508 30.57 -43.22 -55.26
CA ASP A 508 31.53 -43.99 -54.45
C ASP A 508 30.90 -45.27 -53.86
N CYS A 509 29.66 -45.19 -53.35
CA CYS A 509 28.92 -46.35 -52.87
C CYS A 509 28.20 -47.11 -54.00
N GLU A 510 27.96 -46.47 -55.15
CA GLU A 510 27.43 -47.11 -56.36
C GLU A 510 28.47 -48.03 -57.03
N ALA A 511 29.75 -47.63 -57.05
CA ALA A 511 30.85 -48.42 -57.59
C ALA A 511 31.17 -49.69 -56.75
N SER A 512 30.74 -49.71 -55.48
CA SER A 512 30.89 -50.83 -54.55
C SER A 512 29.83 -51.91 -54.79
N GLY A 513 29.84 -52.50 -55.98
CA GLY A 513 28.84 -53.45 -56.45
C GLY A 513 28.54 -54.59 -55.46
N SER A 514 27.39 -54.51 -54.78
CA SER A 514 26.63 -55.65 -54.30
C SER A 514 25.13 -55.40 -54.44
N ILE A 515 24.63 -56.06 -55.48
CA ILE A 515 23.28 -56.55 -55.75
C ILE A 515 22.40 -56.65 -54.50
N ASN A 516 21.26 -55.95 -54.54
CA ASN A 516 20.05 -56.12 -53.74
C ASN A 516 19.86 -57.54 -53.13
N THR A 517 19.99 -57.66 -51.81
CA THR A 517 19.22 -58.63 -51.00
C THR A 517 18.85 -58.01 -49.64
N GLY A 518 17.60 -57.54 -49.55
CA GLY A 518 16.75 -57.34 -48.36
C GLY A 518 17.35 -57.08 -46.97
N SER A 519 16.76 -56.05 -46.33
CA SER A 519 16.64 -55.79 -44.88
C SER A 519 17.58 -54.71 -44.29
N GLY A 520 16.95 -53.64 -43.78
CA GLY A 520 17.56 -52.56 -42.97
C GLY A 520 18.31 -51.53 -43.81
N ASN A 521 18.24 -50.21 -43.64
CA ASN A 521 17.62 -49.25 -42.71
C ASN A 521 17.30 -48.01 -43.58
N GLY A 522 16.61 -46.95 -43.19
CA GLY A 522 16.02 -46.56 -41.92
C GLY A 522 15.07 -45.41 -42.26
N GLY A 523 13.87 -45.50 -41.74
CA GLY A 523 12.90 -44.42 -41.77
C GLY A 523 12.05 -44.58 -40.52
N VAL A 524 12.09 -43.60 -39.64
CA VAL A 524 11.25 -43.56 -38.44
C VAL A 524 9.82 -43.31 -38.89
N GLY A 525 9.07 -44.38 -39.10
CA GLY A 525 7.65 -44.31 -39.43
C GLY A 525 6.79 -44.28 -38.17
N ILE A 526 6.38 -43.10 -37.71
CA ILE A 526 5.22 -42.98 -36.82
C ILE A 526 3.97 -43.28 -37.65
N GLY A 527 3.49 -44.53 -37.60
CA GLY A 527 2.19 -44.92 -38.17
C GLY A 527 2.18 -46.06 -39.20
N THR A 528 2.78 -47.21 -38.89
CA THR A 528 2.58 -48.45 -39.68
C THR A 528 1.91 -49.56 -38.85
N THR A 529 1.28 -50.53 -39.52
CA THR A 529 0.56 -51.66 -38.89
C THR A 529 1.46 -52.74 -38.30
N ASP A 530 2.78 -52.60 -38.41
CA ASP A 530 3.77 -53.54 -37.85
C ASP A 530 5.02 -52.78 -37.35
N PRO A 531 4.96 -52.19 -36.14
CA PRO A 531 6.06 -51.40 -35.58
C PRO A 531 7.25 -52.29 -35.17
N LYS A 532 8.45 -51.90 -35.57
CA LYS A 532 9.70 -52.65 -35.32
C LYS A 532 10.58 -52.13 -34.17
N SER A 533 10.11 -51.15 -33.39
CA SER A 533 10.75 -50.74 -32.14
C SER A 533 9.74 -50.14 -31.15
N LEU A 534 10.05 -50.24 -29.85
CA LEU A 534 9.28 -49.70 -28.73
C LEU A 534 9.83 -48.31 -28.39
N LEU A 535 9.00 -47.26 -28.47
CA LEU A 535 9.31 -45.99 -27.81
C LEU A 535 9.13 -46.20 -26.31
N GLU A 536 10.25 -46.33 -25.58
CA GLU A 536 10.27 -46.43 -24.13
C GLU A 536 10.52 -45.03 -23.56
N VAL A 537 9.51 -44.44 -22.91
CA VAL A 537 9.66 -43.20 -22.13
C VAL A 537 9.81 -43.59 -20.66
N LYS A 538 10.93 -43.21 -20.05
CA LYS A 538 11.28 -43.42 -18.64
C LYS A 538 11.13 -42.12 -17.86
N ASP A 539 11.23 -42.25 -16.54
CA ASP A 539 11.17 -41.12 -15.63
C ASP A 539 12.35 -40.17 -15.89
N GLY A 540 12.04 -38.90 -16.18
CA GLY A 540 13.00 -37.87 -16.57
C GLY A 540 13.15 -37.60 -18.07
N ASP A 541 12.56 -38.41 -18.95
CA ASP A 541 12.69 -38.24 -20.42
C ASP A 541 11.86 -37.07 -20.98
N VAL A 542 10.89 -36.56 -20.21
CA VAL A 542 10.01 -35.45 -20.60
C VAL A 542 9.82 -34.50 -19.42
N PHE A 543 10.33 -33.27 -19.53
CA PHE A 543 10.09 -32.21 -18.54
C PHE A 543 8.89 -31.34 -18.96
N ILE A 544 7.85 -31.30 -18.13
CA ILE A 544 6.66 -30.47 -18.35
C ILE A 544 6.60 -29.43 -17.23
N ASN A 545 7.00 -28.18 -17.54
CA ASN A 545 7.05 -27.08 -16.57
C ASN A 545 5.67 -26.74 -15.95
N ASN A 546 4.56 -27.11 -16.62
CA ASN A 546 3.21 -27.01 -16.07
C ASN A 546 2.43 -28.32 -16.25
N ILE A 547 2.46 -29.16 -15.22
CA ILE A 547 1.83 -30.49 -15.21
C ILE A 547 0.32 -30.46 -15.52
N HIS A 548 -0.35 -29.34 -15.22
CA HIS A 548 -1.79 -29.17 -15.49
C HIS A 548 -2.09 -28.85 -16.96
N ARG A 549 -1.11 -28.50 -17.78
CA ARG A 549 -1.31 -28.34 -19.25
C ARG A 549 -1.11 -29.66 -20.01
N GLY A 550 -0.17 -30.50 -19.55
CA GLY A 550 0.16 -31.78 -20.20
C GLY A 550 0.66 -31.65 -21.63
N VAL A 551 0.84 -32.78 -22.32
CA VAL A 551 1.22 -32.85 -23.75
C VAL A 551 0.02 -33.28 -24.58
N ILE A 552 -0.25 -32.60 -25.70
CA ILE A 552 -1.32 -32.99 -26.63
C ILE A 552 -0.72 -33.77 -27.81
N LEU A 553 -1.11 -35.03 -27.95
CA LEU A 553 -0.73 -35.87 -29.09
C LEU A 553 -1.93 -36.06 -30.01
N LYS A 554 -1.75 -35.77 -31.30
CA LYS A 554 -2.76 -36.00 -32.35
C LYS A 554 -2.47 -37.32 -33.04
N SER A 555 -3.42 -38.25 -32.96
CA SER A 555 -3.33 -39.53 -33.66
C SER A 555 -3.53 -39.37 -35.16
N VAL A 556 -3.06 -40.37 -35.91
CA VAL A 556 -3.26 -40.50 -37.37
C VAL A 556 -4.75 -40.54 -37.78
N SER A 557 -5.64 -40.94 -36.87
CA SER A 557 -7.10 -40.92 -37.09
C SER A 557 -7.73 -39.53 -36.87
N GLY A 558 -6.92 -38.51 -36.59
CA GLY A 558 -7.36 -37.14 -36.33
C GLY A 558 -7.87 -36.87 -34.91
N LYS A 559 -7.84 -37.87 -34.01
CA LYS A 559 -8.22 -37.71 -32.60
C LYS A 559 -7.05 -37.18 -31.77
N CYS A 560 -7.31 -36.24 -30.87
CA CYS A 560 -6.30 -35.71 -29.96
C CYS A 560 -6.42 -36.30 -28.56
N PHE A 561 -5.28 -36.49 -27.90
CA PHE A 561 -5.16 -37.02 -26.55
C PHE A 561 -4.26 -36.11 -25.74
N ARG A 562 -4.72 -35.69 -24.56
CA ARG A 562 -3.89 -34.97 -23.59
C ARG A 562 -3.32 -35.99 -22.62
N TYR A 563 -2.00 -36.02 -22.48
CA TYR A 563 -1.27 -36.80 -21.48
C TYR A 563 -0.79 -35.86 -20.38
N GLN A 564 -1.14 -36.18 -19.13
CA GLN A 564 -0.76 -35.41 -17.94
C GLN A 564 -0.15 -36.36 -16.91
N PRO A 565 1.00 -36.04 -16.31
CA PRO A 565 1.48 -36.79 -15.17
C PRO A 565 0.54 -36.55 -13.98
N ASP A 566 0.20 -37.61 -13.25
CA ASP A 566 -0.48 -37.49 -11.96
C ASP A 566 0.49 -37.10 -10.83
N GLU A 567 -0.02 -37.00 -9.61
CA GLU A 567 0.79 -36.65 -8.41
C GLU A 567 1.92 -37.65 -8.13
N THR A 568 1.91 -38.83 -8.78
CA THR A 568 2.95 -39.86 -8.67
C THR A 568 3.90 -39.89 -9.87
N GLY A 569 3.74 -38.98 -10.83
CA GLY A 569 4.53 -38.92 -12.06
C GLY A 569 4.03 -39.85 -13.18
N GLN A 570 2.93 -40.57 -12.99
CA GLN A 570 2.39 -41.46 -14.01
C GLN A 570 1.65 -40.68 -15.10
N LEU A 571 2.04 -40.83 -16.36
CA LEU A 571 1.34 -40.20 -17.49
C LEU A 571 -0.04 -40.82 -17.73
N LEU A 572 -1.08 -40.04 -17.47
CA LEU A 572 -2.48 -40.39 -17.72
C LEU A 572 -2.98 -39.72 -19.00
N GLY A 573 -3.43 -40.53 -19.97
CA GLY A 573 -3.95 -40.05 -21.25
C GLY A 573 -5.48 -39.92 -21.27
N LYS A 574 -6.01 -38.77 -21.71
CA LYS A 574 -7.45 -38.54 -21.95
C LYS A 574 -7.68 -38.01 -23.35
N GLN A 575 -8.63 -38.61 -24.09
CA GLN A 575 -9.02 -38.08 -25.40
C GLN A 575 -9.70 -36.70 -25.23
N ILE A 576 -9.29 -35.73 -26.03
CA ILE A 576 -9.83 -34.36 -26.06
C ILE A 576 -10.27 -33.99 -27.47
N THR A 577 -11.06 -32.91 -27.58
CA THR A 577 -11.23 -32.20 -28.85
C THR A 577 -9.88 -31.62 -29.26
N CYS A 578 -9.50 -31.76 -30.53
CA CYS A 578 -8.26 -31.17 -31.02
C CYS A 578 -8.30 -29.65 -30.89
N PRO A 579 -7.25 -29.01 -30.36
CA PRO A 579 -7.14 -27.55 -30.39
C PRO A 579 -7.13 -27.07 -31.83
N ASP A 580 -7.80 -25.94 -32.08
CA ASP A 580 -7.61 -25.19 -33.32
C ASP A 580 -6.19 -24.59 -33.26
N ILE A 581 -5.34 -24.96 -34.21
CA ILE A 581 -3.94 -24.49 -34.32
C ILE A 581 -3.92 -23.13 -35.01
#